data_AF-A0A231MVV8-F1
#
_entry.id   AF-A0A231MVV8-F1
#
_cell.length_a   1.000
_cell.length_b   1.000
_cell.length_c   1.000
_cell.angle_alpha   90.00
_cell.angle_beta   90.00
_cell.angle_gamma   90.00
#
_symmetry.space_group_name_H-M   'P 1'
#
loop_
_entity.id
_entity.type
_entity.pdbx_description
1 polymer ?
#
loop_
_entity_poly.entity_id
_entity_poly.type
_entity_poly.pdbx_seq_one_letter_code
_entity_poly.pdbx_strand_id
1 'polypeptide(L)'
;MKPTLLLALLWPALPALAIPLAPGVLSPGLYGSYGPGGDCQARPLVSLDDGGLYIVVGNKRGKVEPVDVCLSCAGGARYEGIEIWLSPQVADTYALHFRFNAGEQAGRLEVEDPGNVSLGANLRAVAAASPYRRCGPPVQPAG
;
A
#
# COMPACT_ATOMS: atom_id res chain seq x y z
N MET A 1 -13.25 -53.27 -16.06
CA MET A 1 -12.41 -52.06 -15.93
C MET A 1 -13.29 -50.86 -16.28
N LYS A 2 -13.61 -49.98 -15.32
CA LYS A 2 -14.44 -48.78 -15.54
C LYS A 2 -13.53 -47.55 -15.55
N PRO A 3 -13.56 -46.69 -16.59
CA PRO A 3 -12.77 -45.48 -16.59
C PRO A 3 -13.47 -44.43 -15.73
N THR A 4 -12.80 -43.97 -14.67
CA THR A 4 -13.23 -42.84 -13.86
C THR A 4 -12.91 -41.55 -14.62
N LEU A 5 -13.96 -40.85 -15.07
CA LEU A 5 -13.85 -39.54 -15.71
C LEU A 5 -13.41 -38.50 -14.67
N LEU A 6 -12.20 -37.96 -14.79
CA LEU A 6 -11.77 -36.80 -14.00
C LEU A 6 -12.46 -35.54 -14.56
N LEU A 7 -13.40 -34.99 -13.81
CA LEU A 7 -14.00 -33.69 -14.11
C LEU A 7 -13.05 -32.60 -13.57
N ALA A 8 -12.25 -31.99 -14.45
CA ALA A 8 -11.41 -30.86 -14.10
C ALA A 8 -12.29 -29.61 -13.91
N LEU A 9 -12.52 -29.22 -12.66
CA LEU A 9 -13.16 -27.96 -12.30
C LEU A 9 -12.20 -26.80 -12.58
N LEU A 10 -12.38 -26.13 -13.72
CA LEU A 10 -11.77 -24.84 -14.03
C LEU A 10 -12.40 -23.78 -13.12
N TRP A 11 -11.75 -23.46 -12.00
CA TRP A 11 -12.13 -22.31 -11.19
C TRP A 11 -11.71 -21.03 -11.93
N PRO A 12 -12.64 -20.11 -12.26
CA PRO A 12 -12.26 -18.81 -12.79
C PRO A 12 -11.47 -18.05 -11.72
N ALA A 13 -10.30 -17.55 -12.11
CA ALA A 13 -9.56 -16.59 -11.29
C ALA A 13 -10.43 -15.32 -11.17
N LEU A 14 -10.98 -15.08 -9.98
CA LEU A 14 -11.70 -13.84 -9.69
C LEU A 14 -10.69 -12.68 -9.75
N PRO A 15 -10.96 -11.61 -10.52
CA PRO A 15 -10.06 -10.46 -10.60
C PRO A 15 -9.93 -9.82 -9.22
N ALA A 16 -8.71 -9.40 -8.86
CA ALA A 16 -8.48 -8.61 -7.65
C ALA A 16 -9.19 -7.26 -7.81
N LEU A 17 -10.14 -6.96 -6.93
CA LEU A 17 -10.88 -5.70 -6.95
C LEU A 17 -10.05 -4.62 -6.25
N ALA A 18 -9.68 -3.59 -7.02
CA ALA A 18 -9.17 -2.34 -6.49
C ALA A 18 -10.33 -1.35 -6.35
N ILE A 19 -10.38 -0.62 -5.23
CA ILE A 19 -11.41 0.39 -4.95
C ILE A 19 -10.76 1.72 -4.57
N PRO A 20 -11.38 2.88 -4.85
CA PRO A 20 -10.83 4.17 -4.44
C PRO A 20 -10.65 4.26 -2.92
N LEU A 21 -9.55 4.86 -2.47
CA LEU A 21 -9.31 5.16 -1.06
C LEU A 21 -10.31 6.23 -0.57
N ALA A 22 -11.10 5.87 0.43
CA ALA A 22 -12.07 6.75 1.09
C ALA A 22 -12.09 6.50 2.62
N PRO A 23 -12.60 7.45 3.42
CA PRO A 23 -12.75 7.26 4.87
C PRO A 23 -13.51 5.97 5.21
N GLY A 24 -13.05 5.25 6.23
CA GLY A 24 -13.66 3.99 6.67
C GLY A 24 -13.39 2.75 5.81
N VAL A 25 -12.69 2.87 4.67
CA VAL A 25 -12.28 1.70 3.86
C VAL A 25 -11.18 0.91 4.55
N LEU A 26 -10.27 1.60 5.25
CA LEU A 26 -9.12 0.98 5.90
C LEU A 26 -9.41 0.71 7.38
N SER A 27 -8.85 -0.38 7.89
CA SER A 27 -8.84 -0.61 9.33
C SER A 27 -8.00 0.45 10.04
N PRO A 28 -8.47 1.05 11.16
CA PRO A 28 -7.69 1.98 11.97
C PRO A 28 -6.34 1.40 12.42
N GLY A 29 -6.23 0.08 12.47
CA GLY A 29 -4.98 -0.62 12.73
C GLY A 29 -3.86 -0.28 11.75
N LEU A 30 -4.15 0.23 10.55
CA LEU A 30 -3.15 0.70 9.57
C LEU A 30 -2.67 2.14 9.79
N TYR A 31 -3.44 2.96 10.52
CA TYR A 31 -3.16 4.39 10.65
C TYR A 31 -1.89 4.65 11.46
N GLY A 32 -1.03 5.50 10.94
CA GLY A 32 0.23 5.84 11.58
C GLY A 32 1.21 6.57 10.67
N SER A 33 2.33 6.95 11.25
CA SER A 33 3.52 7.39 10.52
C SER A 33 4.52 6.24 10.39
N TYR A 34 5.29 6.23 9.31
CA TYR A 34 6.22 5.18 8.94
C TYR A 34 7.56 5.80 8.52
N GLY A 35 8.64 5.36 9.18
CA GLY A 35 9.99 5.84 8.96
C GLY A 35 10.88 4.81 8.23
N PRO A 36 11.81 5.25 7.36
CA PRO A 36 12.77 4.37 6.68
C PRO A 36 13.54 3.50 7.66
N GLY A 37 13.55 2.18 7.45
CA GLY A 37 14.20 1.22 8.36
C GLY A 37 13.67 1.23 9.80
N GLY A 38 12.61 1.98 10.09
CA GLY A 38 12.13 2.28 11.44
C GLY A 38 12.83 3.43 12.16
N ASP A 39 13.70 4.17 11.47
CA ASP A 39 14.18 5.45 11.97
C ASP A 39 13.09 6.52 11.79
N CYS A 40 12.48 6.92 12.90
CA CYS A 40 11.38 7.89 12.92
C CYS A 40 11.82 9.34 12.70
N GLN A 41 13.12 9.60 12.74
CA GLN A 41 13.70 10.90 12.41
C GLN A 41 14.16 10.96 10.95
N ALA A 42 14.40 9.80 10.31
CA ALA A 42 14.71 9.74 8.89
C ALA A 42 13.56 10.25 8.02
N ARG A 43 13.91 10.69 6.80
CA ARG A 43 12.98 11.22 5.80
C ARG A 43 13.22 10.55 4.45
N PRO A 44 12.21 10.47 3.58
CA PRO A 44 10.82 10.92 3.78
C PRO A 44 10.04 10.02 4.75
N LEU A 45 9.02 10.55 5.45
CA LEU A 45 8.05 9.70 6.17
C LEU A 45 6.85 9.43 5.27
N VAL A 46 6.24 8.25 5.44
CA VAL A 46 4.89 7.97 4.95
C VAL A 46 3.92 8.10 6.11
N SER A 47 2.80 8.78 5.92
CA SER A 47 1.75 8.91 6.92
C SER A 47 0.42 8.46 6.33
N LEU A 48 -0.35 7.70 7.10
CA LEU A 48 -1.65 7.18 6.71
C LEU A 48 -2.65 7.44 7.83
N ASP A 49 -3.77 8.06 7.50
CA ASP A 49 -4.91 8.27 8.39
C ASP A 49 -6.23 8.17 7.61
N ASP A 50 -7.35 8.43 8.28
CA ASP A 50 -8.69 8.37 7.68
C ASP A 50 -8.91 9.40 6.56
N GLY A 51 -8.04 10.42 6.47
CA GLY A 51 -8.02 11.39 5.37
C GLY A 51 -7.26 10.90 4.13
N GLY A 52 -6.43 9.87 4.24
CA GLY A 52 -5.74 9.22 3.13
C GLY A 52 -4.24 8.98 3.35
N LEU A 53 -3.52 8.84 2.24
CA LEU A 53 -2.08 8.61 2.20
C LEU A 53 -1.33 9.94 2.03
N TYR A 54 -0.24 10.11 2.76
CA TYR A 54 0.57 11.33 2.76
C TYR A 54 2.06 11.03 2.74
N ILE A 55 2.82 11.91 2.10
CA ILE A 55 4.29 11.91 2.12
C ILE A 55 4.74 13.16 2.87
N VAL A 56 5.64 12.98 3.83
CA VAL A 56 6.17 14.07 4.65
C VAL A 56 7.66 14.25 4.38
N VAL A 57 8.03 15.43 3.89
CA VAL A 57 9.42 15.83 3.61
C VAL A 57 9.70 17.16 4.31
N GLY A 58 10.63 17.16 5.25
CA GLY A 58 10.83 18.31 6.14
C GLY A 58 9.54 18.65 6.89
N ASN A 59 9.08 19.89 6.75
CA ASN A 59 7.83 20.38 7.35
C ASN A 59 6.62 20.33 6.40
N LYS A 60 6.77 19.74 5.20
CA LYS A 60 5.70 19.67 4.20
C LYS A 60 5.03 18.29 4.27
N ARG A 61 3.70 18.28 4.41
CA ARG A 61 2.84 17.09 4.30
C ARG A 61 2.03 17.20 3.01
N GLY A 62 2.36 16.37 2.02
CA GLY A 62 1.65 16.30 0.75
C GLY A 62 0.72 15.09 0.73
N LYS A 63 -0.56 15.31 0.41
CA LYS A 63 -1.51 14.21 0.19
C LYS A 63 -1.20 13.54 -1.14
N VAL A 64 -1.30 12.22 -1.16
CA VAL A 64 -1.18 11.39 -2.36
C VAL A 64 -2.59 11.02 -2.80
N GLU A 65 -2.96 11.45 -4.01
CA GLU A 65 -4.25 11.17 -4.62
C GLU A 65 -4.16 11.28 -6.16
N PRO A 66 -4.98 10.53 -6.91
CA PRO A 66 -5.90 9.47 -6.45
C PRO A 66 -5.15 8.19 -6.05
N VAL A 67 -5.73 7.41 -5.13
CA VAL A 67 -5.15 6.16 -4.61
C VAL A 67 -6.21 5.06 -4.64
N ASP A 68 -5.83 3.90 -5.18
CA ASP A 68 -6.61 2.68 -5.04
C ASP A 68 -6.16 1.85 -3.85
N VAL A 69 -7.12 1.17 -3.25
CA VAL A 69 -6.93 0.16 -2.21
C VAL A 69 -7.21 -1.20 -2.82
N CYS A 70 -6.27 -2.13 -2.65
CA CYS A 70 -6.47 -3.53 -2.97
C CYS A 70 -6.29 -4.36 -1.71
N LEU A 71 -7.40 -4.88 -1.21
CA LEU A 71 -7.44 -5.68 0.02
C LEU A 71 -6.96 -7.13 -0.19
N SER A 72 -6.91 -7.59 -1.44
CA SER A 72 -6.65 -8.98 -1.78
C SER A 72 -5.43 -9.16 -2.70
N CYS A 73 -4.67 -8.10 -3.00
CA CYS A 73 -3.57 -8.19 -3.98
C CYS A 73 -2.42 -9.08 -3.52
N ALA A 74 -2.21 -9.24 -2.22
CA ALA A 74 -1.17 -10.12 -1.68
C ALA A 74 -1.43 -11.63 -1.93
N GLY A 75 -2.70 -12.07 -2.01
CA GLY A 75 -3.02 -13.51 -2.10
C GLY A 75 -4.23 -13.87 -2.97
N GLY A 76 -4.78 -12.94 -3.74
CA GLY A 76 -5.95 -13.13 -4.59
C GLY A 76 -7.27 -13.21 -3.81
N ALA A 77 -8.34 -13.63 -4.47
CA ALA A 77 -9.71 -13.55 -3.96
C ALA A 77 -10.01 -14.29 -2.63
N ARG A 78 -9.11 -15.16 -2.16
CA ARG A 78 -9.23 -15.90 -0.87
C ARG A 78 -8.29 -15.37 0.19
N TYR A 79 -7.76 -14.18 -0.02
CA TYR A 79 -6.82 -13.60 0.90
C TYR A 79 -7.51 -13.16 2.21
N GLU A 80 -7.00 -13.67 3.33
CA GLU A 80 -7.50 -13.42 4.68
C GLU A 80 -6.41 -12.77 5.58
N GLY A 81 -5.32 -12.30 4.98
CA GLY A 81 -4.20 -11.69 5.69
C GLY A 81 -4.40 -10.22 6.02
N ILE A 82 -3.35 -9.59 6.54
CA ILE A 82 -3.34 -8.20 7.01
C ILE A 82 -2.54 -7.24 6.10
N GLU A 83 -1.81 -7.76 5.12
CA GLU A 83 -1.19 -6.97 4.05
C GLU A 83 -2.25 -6.29 3.17
N ILE A 84 -2.17 -4.95 3.06
CA ILE A 84 -3.06 -4.12 2.25
C ILE A 84 -2.23 -3.26 1.30
N TRP A 85 -2.66 -3.17 0.05
CA TRP A 85 -1.94 -2.41 -0.98
C TRP A 85 -2.65 -1.09 -1.24
N LEU A 86 -1.92 0.01 -1.14
CA LEU A 86 -2.36 1.33 -1.58
C LEU A 86 -1.53 1.72 -2.81
N SER A 87 -2.19 2.00 -3.93
CA SER A 87 -1.51 2.26 -5.20
C SER A 87 -1.96 3.59 -5.79
N PRO A 88 -1.12 4.64 -5.74
CA PRO A 88 -1.41 5.91 -6.37
C PRO A 88 -1.52 5.74 -7.89
N GLN A 89 -2.61 6.21 -8.47
CA GLN A 89 -2.82 6.13 -9.92
C GLN A 89 -2.10 7.29 -10.64
N VAL A 90 -1.54 6.99 -11.79
CA VAL A 90 -1.01 7.95 -12.77
C VAL A 90 -1.50 7.51 -14.14
N ALA A 91 -2.43 8.30 -14.72
CA ALA A 91 -3.18 7.90 -15.91
C ALA A 91 -3.81 6.50 -15.70
N ASP A 92 -3.55 5.55 -16.61
CA ASP A 92 -4.15 4.21 -16.59
C ASP A 92 -3.29 3.15 -15.86
N THR A 93 -2.33 3.58 -15.03
CA THR A 93 -1.44 2.67 -14.31
C THR A 93 -1.11 3.18 -12.90
N TYR A 94 -0.29 2.44 -12.16
CA TYR A 94 0.09 2.76 -10.79
C TYR A 94 1.52 3.26 -10.72
N ALA A 95 1.73 4.33 -9.96
CA ALA A 95 3.06 4.91 -9.75
C ALA A 95 3.91 4.07 -8.80
N LEU A 96 3.32 3.61 -7.70
CA LEU A 96 3.97 2.83 -6.67
C LEU A 96 2.96 1.86 -6.06
N HIS A 97 3.45 0.80 -5.44
CA HIS A 97 2.67 -0.06 -4.55
C HIS A 97 3.14 0.12 -3.11
N PHE A 98 2.29 0.72 -2.27
CA PHE A 98 2.51 0.80 -0.83
C PHE A 98 1.87 -0.42 -0.18
N ARG A 99 2.70 -1.40 0.15
CA ARG A 99 2.30 -2.68 0.76
C ARG A 99 2.40 -2.55 2.27
N PHE A 100 1.31 -2.12 2.89
CA PHE A 100 1.20 -2.03 4.34
C PHE A 100 1.07 -3.41 4.95
N ASN A 101 1.69 -3.64 6.10
CA ASN A 101 1.89 -4.95 6.72
C ASN A 101 2.54 -5.98 5.79
N ALA A 102 3.47 -5.53 4.93
CA ALA A 102 4.14 -6.39 3.95
C ALA A 102 4.69 -7.68 4.56
N GLY A 103 4.48 -8.81 3.87
CA GLY A 103 4.86 -10.14 4.34
C GLY A 103 4.15 -10.55 5.63
N GLU A 104 2.90 -10.12 5.81
CA GLU A 104 2.06 -10.34 6.99
C GLU A 104 2.66 -9.81 8.31
N GLN A 105 3.50 -8.76 8.23
CA GLN A 105 4.17 -8.18 9.40
C GLN A 105 3.55 -6.85 9.79
N ALA A 106 2.77 -6.84 10.86
CA ALA A 106 2.13 -5.63 11.39
C ALA A 106 3.13 -4.46 11.52
N GLY A 107 2.79 -3.32 10.93
CA GLY A 107 3.58 -2.10 10.98
C GLY A 107 4.79 -2.07 10.04
N ARG A 108 5.04 -3.10 9.22
CA ARG A 108 5.97 -3.04 8.08
C ARG A 108 5.30 -2.33 6.92
N LEU A 109 6.04 -1.51 6.18
CA LEU A 109 5.59 -0.96 4.91
C LEU A 109 6.68 -1.19 3.88
N GLU A 110 6.35 -1.86 2.78
CA GLU A 110 7.20 -1.92 1.60
C GLU A 110 6.63 -0.99 0.54
N VAL A 111 7.49 -0.19 -0.08
CA VAL A 111 7.14 0.62 -1.23
C VAL A 111 7.90 0.08 -2.43
N GLU A 112 7.15 -0.30 -3.46
CA GLU A 112 7.67 -0.88 -4.70
C GLU A 112 7.37 0.04 -5.88
N ASP A 113 8.37 0.30 -6.72
CA ASP A 113 8.23 0.97 -8.00
C ASP A 113 8.11 -0.09 -9.10
N PRO A 114 6.94 -0.25 -9.74
CA PRO A 114 6.77 -1.23 -10.80
C PRO A 114 7.48 -0.84 -12.11
N GLY A 115 8.03 0.38 -12.21
CA GLY A 115 8.78 0.86 -13.38
C GLY A 115 7.91 1.27 -14.56
N ASN A 116 6.59 1.38 -14.37
CA ASN A 116 5.62 1.67 -15.44
C ASN A 116 5.51 3.16 -15.76
N VAL A 117 5.94 4.05 -14.86
CA VAL A 117 5.85 5.51 -15.01
C VAL A 117 7.11 6.21 -14.53
N SER A 118 7.36 7.41 -15.07
CA SER A 118 8.42 8.27 -14.57
C SER A 118 7.99 8.93 -13.25
N LEU A 119 8.73 8.65 -12.18
CA LEU A 119 8.43 9.17 -10.86
C LEU A 119 9.05 10.54 -10.61
N GLY A 120 8.26 11.45 -10.03
CA GLY A 120 8.76 12.68 -9.42
C GLY A 120 9.77 12.41 -8.30
N ALA A 121 10.60 13.39 -7.96
CA ALA A 121 11.69 13.22 -6.99
C ALA A 121 11.21 12.70 -5.61
N ASN A 122 10.06 13.17 -5.13
CA ASN A 122 9.51 12.73 -3.84
C ASN A 122 9.11 11.25 -3.85
N LEU A 123 8.43 10.77 -4.89
CA LEU A 123 8.01 9.36 -4.99
C LEU A 123 9.22 8.44 -5.18
N ARG A 124 10.23 8.86 -5.96
CA ARG A 124 11.51 8.13 -6.05
C ARG A 124 12.21 8.01 -4.71
N ALA A 125 12.27 9.10 -3.94
CA ALA A 125 12.89 9.09 -2.62
C ALA A 125 12.14 8.17 -1.65
N VAL A 126 10.80 8.11 -1.74
CA VAL A 126 10.00 7.19 -0.93
C VAL A 126 10.28 5.73 -1.31
N ALA A 127 10.27 5.38 -2.59
CA ALA A 127 10.57 4.02 -3.04
C ALA A 127 12.00 3.59 -2.63
N ALA A 128 12.98 4.47 -2.81
CA ALA A 128 14.39 4.19 -2.48
C ALA A 128 14.66 4.03 -0.97
N ALA A 129 13.80 4.57 -0.12
CA ALA A 129 13.92 4.48 1.34
C ALA A 129 13.17 3.30 1.95
N SER A 130 12.50 2.48 1.12
CA SER A 130 11.90 1.21 1.51
C SER A 130 12.97 0.19 1.98
N PRO A 131 12.71 -0.65 3.00
CA PRO A 131 11.45 -0.79 3.73
C PRO A 131 11.29 0.24 4.85
N TYR A 132 10.04 0.43 5.24
CA TYR A 132 9.63 1.30 6.34
C TYR A 132 9.11 0.50 7.53
N ARG A 133 9.13 1.12 8.73
CA ARG A 133 8.43 0.62 9.92
C ARG A 133 7.60 1.72 10.55
N ARG A 134 6.47 1.33 11.17
CA ARG A 134 5.61 2.25 11.91
C ARG A 134 6.37 2.90 13.06
N CYS A 135 6.19 4.21 13.19
CA CYS A 135 6.86 5.09 14.13
C CYS A 135 5.92 5.70 15.18
N GLY A 136 4.62 5.67 14.95
CA GLY A 136 3.65 6.22 15.89
C GLY A 136 2.39 6.72 15.19
N PRO A 137 1.68 7.71 15.78
CA PRO A 137 0.47 8.24 15.20
C PRO A 137 0.75 8.94 13.85
N PRO A 138 -0.30 9.15 13.03
CA PRO A 138 -0.18 9.89 11.78
C PRO A 138 0.34 11.31 12.01
N VAL A 139 1.20 11.78 11.11
CA VAL A 139 1.70 13.15 11.13
C VAL A 139 0.54 14.10 10.84
N GLN A 140 0.29 15.02 11.76
CA GLN A 140 -0.74 16.05 11.61
C GLN A 140 -0.26 17.18 10.69
N PRO A 141 -1.16 17.91 10.01
CA PRO A 141 -0.81 19.17 9.36
C PRO A 141 -0.14 20.12 10.35
N ALA A 142 0.84 20.91 9.89
CA ALA A 142 1.23 22.10 10.64
C ALA A 142 0.03 23.05 10.64
N GLY A 143 -0.42 23.46 11.84
CA GLY A 143 -1.48 24.45 12.02
C GLY A 143 -1.05 25.86 11.64
#